data_AF-A0A849C8Q4-F1
#
_entry.id   AF-A0A849C8Q4-F1
#
_cell.length_a   1.000
_cell.length_b   1.000
_cell.length_c   1.000
_cell.angle_alpha   90.00
_cell.angle_beta   90.00
_cell.angle_gamma   90.00
#
_symmetry.space_group_name_H-M   'P 1'
#
loop_
_entity.id
_entity.type
_entity.pdbx_description
1 polymer ?
#
loop_
_entity_poly.entity_id
_entity_poly.type
_entity_poly.pdbx_seq_one_letter_code
_entity_poly.pdbx_strand_id
1 'polypeptide(L)'
;MGSKVPPITPNLRRPVVCTNAELTGRVTDIPPRQAPIAARNLLFTELLDHAHRDTDDFAGVVGFSPTSFALCGRVGQRIRRSAHDDWICGQYVLVDIPVFSQTGHSRIHSLEETTVPQPLPSTPLADKAIELATRTLKPHLLNHSVRGFLFGQAVASREGLRPDTDYDEETMFLICVLHDIGLAEIANGDQPFEIDGADYAAQFLEDNGVTDTRVDTVWDAIASHTSGFTDSPVYRRRRPAASWIAVEGIGIDVGGGPSDLPSGYADQVHATYPRLGGTRALTTSIETQALANPRKAWPATLAGEIVHQRHPELPYMTWDSIIEASGWQD
;
A
#
# COMPACT_ATOMS: atom_id res chain seq x y z
N MET A 1 1.59 -70.17 1.27
CA MET A 1 1.57 -69.60 -0.10
C MET A 1 1.53 -68.10 0.04
N GLY A 2 2.59 -67.43 -0.38
CA GLY A 2 2.68 -65.97 -0.34
C GLY A 2 2.17 -65.34 -1.63
N SER A 3 1.71 -64.10 -1.52
CA SER A 3 1.81 -63.13 -2.62
C SER A 3 2.39 -61.85 -2.05
N LYS A 4 3.65 -61.57 -2.37
CA LYS A 4 4.33 -60.31 -2.10
C LYS A 4 3.73 -59.22 -3.00
N VAL A 5 3.25 -58.14 -2.41
CA VAL A 5 3.02 -56.86 -3.11
C VAL A 5 4.28 -56.01 -2.89
N PRO A 6 4.92 -55.46 -3.94
CA PRO A 6 6.14 -54.65 -3.78
C PRO A 6 5.80 -53.25 -3.23
N PRO A 7 6.72 -52.60 -2.48
CA PRO A 7 6.50 -51.26 -1.96
C PRO A 7 6.61 -50.19 -3.05
N ILE A 8 5.70 -49.22 -3.01
CA ILE A 8 5.70 -48.00 -3.81
C ILE A 8 6.74 -47.05 -3.20
N THR A 9 7.78 -46.69 -3.96
CA THR A 9 8.73 -45.63 -3.60
C THR A 9 8.14 -44.26 -3.96
N PRO A 10 8.11 -43.29 -3.03
CA PRO A 10 7.84 -41.90 -3.38
C PRO A 10 9.10 -41.30 -4.04
N ASN A 11 8.92 -40.74 -5.23
CA ASN A 11 9.96 -40.11 -6.02
C ASN A 11 10.28 -38.72 -5.43
N LEU A 12 11.14 -38.66 -4.41
CA LEU A 12 11.67 -37.41 -3.85
C LEU A 12 12.72 -36.84 -4.81
N ARG A 13 12.35 -35.85 -5.64
CA ARG A 13 13.34 -34.99 -6.30
C ARG A 13 14.02 -34.15 -5.22
N ARG A 14 15.34 -34.28 -5.10
CA ARG A 14 16.19 -33.44 -4.24
C ARG A 14 16.19 -32.00 -4.77
N PRO A 15 16.21 -30.98 -3.90
CA PRO A 15 16.48 -29.61 -4.33
C PRO A 15 17.96 -29.50 -4.77
N VAL A 16 18.17 -28.90 -5.94
CA VAL A 16 19.51 -28.52 -6.42
C VAL A 16 19.87 -27.21 -5.72
N VAL A 17 20.95 -27.24 -4.95
CA VAL A 17 21.60 -26.06 -4.35
C VAL A 17 22.62 -25.54 -5.36
N CYS A 18 22.44 -24.32 -5.86
CA CYS A 18 23.46 -23.62 -6.64
C CYS A 18 24.24 -22.68 -5.70
N THR A 19 25.53 -22.96 -5.54
CA THR A 19 26.49 -22.14 -4.78
C THR A 19 27.07 -21.01 -5.64
N ASN A 20 27.17 -19.81 -5.08
CA ASN A 20 27.85 -18.66 -5.68
C ASN A 20 29.34 -18.94 -5.89
N ALA A 21 29.79 -19.00 -7.14
CA ALA A 21 31.18 -18.79 -7.50
C ALA A 21 31.29 -18.28 -8.94
N GLU A 22 32.19 -17.31 -9.12
CA GLU A 22 32.77 -16.83 -10.39
C GLU A 22 31.94 -15.84 -11.21
N LEU A 23 32.20 -14.55 -10.98
CA LEU A 23 32.46 -13.57 -12.04
C LEU A 23 33.21 -12.37 -11.43
N THR A 24 34.52 -12.52 -11.25
CA THR A 24 35.45 -11.41 -11.04
C THR A 24 35.92 -10.89 -12.40
N GLY A 25 35.62 -9.62 -12.72
CA GLY A 25 36.13 -8.94 -13.92
C GLY A 25 36.02 -7.43 -13.78
N ARG A 26 37.18 -6.76 -13.81
CA ARG A 26 37.45 -5.37 -13.39
C ARG A 26 36.81 -4.31 -14.30
N VAL A 27 36.27 -3.25 -13.69
CA VAL A 27 35.96 -1.96 -14.33
C VAL A 27 37.15 -1.03 -14.14
N THR A 28 37.80 -0.60 -15.23
CA THR A 28 38.77 0.51 -15.22
C THR A 28 38.50 1.46 -16.39
N ASP A 29 38.33 2.74 -16.03
CA ASP A 29 38.59 3.99 -16.77
C ASP A 29 37.84 4.33 -18.07
N ILE A 30 36.80 5.19 -17.96
CA ILE A 30 36.43 6.19 -19.00
C ILE A 30 35.99 7.50 -18.30
N PRO A 31 36.57 8.68 -18.61
CA PRO A 31 36.20 9.98 -18.02
C PRO A 31 35.05 10.68 -18.80
N PRO A 32 34.36 11.68 -18.20
CA PRO A 32 33.11 12.21 -18.73
C PRO A 32 33.31 13.46 -19.60
N ARG A 33 32.54 13.61 -20.70
CA ARG A 33 31.97 14.88 -21.20
C ARG A 33 31.12 14.70 -22.47
N GLN A 34 29.86 15.14 -22.36
CA GLN A 34 28.97 15.75 -23.37
C GLN A 34 28.56 14.97 -24.63
N ALA A 35 27.31 14.46 -24.65
CA ALA A 35 26.35 14.53 -25.77
C ALA A 35 24.97 13.87 -25.40
N PRO A 36 23.85 14.21 -26.08
CA PRO A 36 22.49 14.26 -25.54
C PRO A 36 21.59 13.04 -25.84
N ILE A 37 20.44 13.00 -25.14
CA ILE A 37 19.16 12.31 -25.43
C ILE A 37 19.21 11.31 -26.62
N ALA A 38 19.61 10.06 -26.36
CA ALA A 38 19.22 8.86 -27.10
C ALA A 38 19.91 7.62 -26.49
N ALA A 39 19.58 7.27 -25.24
CA ALA A 39 20.03 6.01 -24.65
C ALA A 39 19.06 5.56 -23.55
N ARG A 40 17.81 5.28 -23.95
CA ARG A 40 16.82 4.60 -23.10
C ARG A 40 15.97 3.67 -23.94
N ASN A 41 16.62 2.81 -24.72
CA ASN A 41 16.01 1.68 -25.44
C ASN A 41 16.97 0.50 -25.63
N LEU A 42 18.03 0.41 -24.83
CA LEU A 42 18.96 -0.71 -24.80
C LEU A 42 19.15 -1.16 -23.35
N LEU A 43 18.10 -1.77 -22.81
CA LEU A 43 18.15 -2.60 -21.61
C LEU A 43 16.98 -3.60 -21.53
N PHE A 44 16.20 -3.74 -22.61
CA PHE A 44 15.07 -4.69 -22.67
C PHE A 44 15.32 -5.90 -23.58
N THR A 45 16.51 -6.00 -24.20
CA THR A 45 16.80 -7.05 -25.19
C THR A 45 17.71 -8.17 -24.67
N GLU A 46 18.42 -7.99 -23.55
CA GLU A 46 19.33 -9.06 -23.03
C GLU A 46 18.70 -9.99 -21.99
N LEU A 47 17.46 -9.72 -21.53
CA LEU A 47 16.75 -10.61 -20.60
C LEU A 47 15.82 -11.62 -21.29
N LEU A 48 15.60 -11.48 -22.60
CA LEU A 48 14.76 -12.40 -23.39
C LEU A 48 15.55 -13.52 -24.09
N ASP A 49 16.88 -13.43 -24.14
CA ASP A 49 17.72 -14.45 -24.80
C ASP A 49 18.10 -15.63 -23.88
N HIS A 50 17.83 -15.54 -22.57
CA HIS A 50 18.16 -16.61 -21.61
C HIS A 50 17.02 -17.60 -21.32
N ALA A 51 15.82 -17.39 -21.89
CA ALA A 51 14.65 -18.24 -21.70
C ALA A 51 14.29 -19.12 -22.92
N HIS A 52 15.14 -19.15 -23.97
CA HIS A 52 14.83 -19.80 -25.25
C HIS A 52 15.71 -21.01 -25.59
N ARG A 53 15.95 -21.91 -24.64
CA ARG A 53 16.33 -23.29 -24.97
C ARG A 53 15.47 -24.27 -24.20
N ASP A 54 14.72 -25.06 -24.97
CA ASP A 54 13.94 -26.24 -24.61
C ASP A 54 12.42 -26.03 -24.66
N THR A 55 11.88 -25.97 -25.88
CA THR A 55 10.95 -26.98 -26.41
C THR A 55 10.52 -26.56 -27.82
N ASP A 56 10.70 -27.46 -28.77
CA ASP A 56 10.35 -27.33 -30.19
C ASP A 56 8.83 -27.22 -30.41
N ASP A 57 8.40 -26.17 -31.11
CA ASP A 57 7.39 -26.21 -32.17
C ASP A 57 7.15 -24.78 -32.72
N PHE A 58 7.60 -24.54 -33.95
CA PHE A 58 7.60 -23.23 -34.59
C PHE A 58 6.42 -23.08 -35.56
N ALA A 59 5.76 -21.93 -35.54
CA ALA A 59 5.12 -21.33 -36.73
C ALA A 59 5.13 -19.80 -36.54
N GLY A 60 5.96 -19.12 -37.35
CA GLY A 60 6.33 -17.71 -37.18
C GLY A 60 5.28 -16.70 -37.65
N VAL A 61 5.50 -15.44 -37.24
CA VAL A 61 4.77 -14.26 -37.73
C VAL A 61 5.77 -13.34 -38.43
N VAL A 62 5.46 -13.00 -39.69
CA VAL A 62 6.11 -11.96 -40.49
C VAL A 62 5.10 -10.82 -40.65
N GLY A 63 5.47 -9.60 -40.24
CA GLY A 63 4.82 -8.35 -40.68
C GLY A 63 4.22 -7.49 -39.57
N PHE A 64 4.72 -6.26 -39.45
CA PHE A 64 4.17 -5.18 -38.62
C PHE A 64 3.20 -4.30 -39.43
N SER A 65 2.04 -3.96 -38.83
CA SER A 65 1.20 -2.83 -39.23
C SER A 65 0.53 -2.21 -37.98
N PRO A 66 0.38 -0.88 -37.86
CA PRO A 66 0.21 -0.20 -36.57
C PRO A 66 -1.26 -0.01 -36.10
N THR A 67 -2.25 -0.70 -36.67
CA THR A 67 -3.67 -0.38 -36.41
C THR A 67 -4.57 -1.56 -36.05
N SER A 68 -4.03 -2.71 -35.60
CA SER A 68 -4.85 -3.78 -35.01
C SER A 68 -4.07 -4.64 -34.02
N PHE A 69 -4.54 -4.72 -32.78
CA PHE A 69 -4.11 -5.72 -31.81
C PHE A 69 -5.22 -6.77 -31.67
N ALA A 70 -4.89 -8.04 -31.92
CA ALA A 70 -5.70 -9.17 -31.51
C ALA A 70 -5.03 -9.81 -30.29
N LEU A 71 -5.67 -9.74 -29.12
CA LEU A 71 -5.18 -10.44 -27.92
C LEU A 71 -5.78 -11.85 -27.91
N CYS A 72 -4.96 -12.87 -28.19
CA CYS A 72 -5.34 -14.26 -28.01
C CYS A 72 -4.78 -14.75 -26.67
N GLY A 73 -5.59 -14.68 -25.61
CA GLY A 73 -5.27 -15.20 -24.29
C GLY A 73 -6.09 -16.45 -23.98
N ARG A 74 -5.42 -17.58 -23.71
CA ARG A 74 -6.07 -18.84 -23.33
C ARG A 74 -6.58 -18.72 -21.89
N VAL A 75 -7.89 -18.63 -21.69
CA VAL A 75 -8.51 -18.73 -20.36
C VAL A 75 -8.44 -20.19 -19.90
N GLY A 76 -7.56 -20.48 -18.96
CA GLY A 76 -7.52 -21.77 -18.28
C GLY A 76 -8.61 -21.86 -17.21
N GLN A 77 -9.79 -22.38 -17.55
CA GLN A 77 -10.72 -22.93 -16.56
C GLN A 77 -10.84 -24.45 -16.74
N ARG A 78 -10.54 -25.19 -15.66
CA ARG A 78 -10.87 -26.61 -15.52
C ARG A 78 -12.39 -26.76 -15.42
N ILE A 79 -13.01 -27.43 -16.39
CA ILE A 79 -14.39 -27.92 -16.28
C ILE A 79 -14.39 -29.44 -16.41
N ARG A 80 -15.14 -30.10 -15.52
CA ARG A 80 -15.25 -31.56 -15.36
C ARG A 80 -15.83 -32.23 -16.62
N ARG A 81 -15.37 -33.45 -16.87
CA ARG A 81 -15.89 -34.39 -17.88
C ARG A 81 -17.36 -34.73 -17.63
N SER A 82 -18.16 -34.67 -18.69
CA SER A 82 -19.38 -35.46 -18.89
C SER A 82 -19.35 -35.97 -20.33
N ALA A 83 -19.61 -37.26 -20.51
CA ALA A 83 -19.41 -38.02 -21.72
C ALA A 83 -20.32 -37.56 -22.87
N HIS A 84 -19.74 -37.46 -24.06
CA HIS A 84 -20.26 -37.71 -25.41
C HIS A 84 -19.56 -36.77 -26.39
N ASP A 85 -18.72 -37.36 -27.24
CA ASP A 85 -17.94 -36.69 -28.28
C ASP A 85 -18.87 -36.16 -29.38
N ASP A 86 -18.83 -34.86 -29.65
CA ASP A 86 -18.92 -34.27 -30.99
C ASP A 86 -18.44 -32.81 -30.95
N TRP A 87 -17.43 -32.51 -31.76
CA TRP A 87 -16.83 -31.18 -31.89
C TRP A 87 -17.61 -30.35 -32.91
N ILE A 88 -18.28 -29.28 -32.47
CA ILE A 88 -18.84 -28.26 -33.34
C ILE A 88 -17.90 -27.05 -33.36
N CYS A 89 -17.29 -26.81 -34.52
CA CYS A 89 -16.55 -25.59 -34.84
C CYS A 89 -17.56 -24.43 -35.01
N GLY A 90 -17.61 -23.53 -34.03
CA GLY A 90 -18.57 -22.42 -33.97
C GLY A 90 -18.09 -21.18 -34.73
N GLN A 91 -19.01 -20.65 -35.54
CA GLN A 91 -18.93 -19.47 -36.40
C GLN A 91 -18.49 -18.19 -35.68
N TYR A 92 -17.71 -17.35 -36.37
CA TYR A 92 -17.45 -15.97 -35.98
C TYR A 92 -18.67 -15.10 -36.32
N VAL A 93 -19.20 -14.38 -35.33
CA VAL A 93 -20.14 -13.28 -35.54
C VAL A 93 -19.32 -11.99 -35.71
N LEU A 94 -19.35 -11.42 -36.91
CA LEU A 94 -18.88 -10.06 -37.16
C LEU A 94 -19.92 -9.10 -36.58
N VAL A 95 -19.51 -8.25 -35.64
CA VAL A 95 -20.31 -7.13 -35.17
C VAL A 95 -19.63 -5.86 -35.65
N ASP A 96 -20.22 -5.19 -36.65
CA ASP A 96 -19.77 -3.88 -37.12
C ASP A 96 -20.05 -2.83 -36.04
N ILE A 97 -19.00 -2.26 -35.44
CA ILE A 97 -19.12 -1.04 -34.63
C ILE A 97 -18.72 0.15 -35.52
N PRO A 98 -19.62 1.13 -35.76
CA PRO A 98 -19.32 2.25 -36.63
C PRO A 98 -18.27 3.17 -35.99
N VAL A 99 -17.17 3.41 -36.71
CA VAL A 99 -16.18 4.44 -36.37
C VAL A 99 -16.81 5.81 -36.66
N PHE A 100 -17.23 6.51 -35.62
CA PHE A 100 -17.53 7.94 -35.73
C PHE A 100 -16.21 8.71 -35.83
N SER A 101 -15.97 9.24 -37.02
CA SER A 101 -14.98 10.29 -37.29
C SER A 101 -15.39 11.57 -36.57
N GLN A 102 -14.67 11.92 -35.51
CA GLN A 102 -14.49 13.31 -35.11
C GLN A 102 -13.01 13.56 -34.88
N THR A 103 -12.47 14.47 -35.69
CA THR A 103 -11.20 15.15 -35.50
C THR A 103 -11.21 15.91 -34.17
N GLY A 104 -10.92 15.20 -33.08
CA GLY A 104 -10.57 15.77 -31.79
C GLY A 104 -9.06 15.66 -31.62
N HIS A 105 -8.39 16.78 -31.36
CA HIS A 105 -6.97 16.78 -31.03
C HIS A 105 -6.76 15.87 -29.83
N SER A 106 -6.10 14.72 -30.01
CA SER A 106 -5.55 13.96 -28.89
C SER A 106 -4.52 14.86 -28.21
N ARG A 107 -4.94 15.58 -27.16
CA ARG A 107 -4.01 16.05 -26.14
C ARG A 107 -3.37 14.80 -25.58
N ILE A 108 -2.16 14.50 -26.04
CA ILE A 108 -1.18 13.88 -25.18
C ILE A 108 -1.09 14.84 -23.99
N HIS A 109 -1.76 14.53 -22.89
CA HIS A 109 -1.45 15.16 -21.61
C HIS A 109 -0.08 14.62 -21.18
N SER A 110 0.96 15.08 -21.85
CA SER A 110 2.26 15.25 -21.23
C SER A 110 2.12 16.43 -20.29
N LEU A 111 1.55 16.18 -19.11
CA LEU A 111 1.67 17.10 -18.00
C LEU A 111 2.44 16.33 -16.93
N GLU A 112 3.72 16.69 -16.75
CA GLU A 112 4.19 16.94 -15.39
C GLU A 112 3.27 18.04 -14.84
N GLU A 113 2.05 17.67 -14.47
CA GLU A 113 1.20 18.56 -13.70
C GLU A 113 1.83 18.51 -12.32
N THR A 114 2.62 19.54 -12.00
CA THR A 114 2.90 19.90 -10.62
C THR A 114 1.56 20.15 -9.97
N THR A 115 0.93 19.08 -9.48
CA THR A 115 -0.35 19.17 -8.78
C THR A 115 -0.10 20.03 -7.56
N VAL A 116 -0.81 21.15 -7.43
CA VAL A 116 -0.70 21.97 -6.22
C VAL A 116 -1.53 21.29 -5.13
N PRO A 117 -1.03 21.19 -3.88
CA PRO A 117 -1.82 20.67 -2.77
C PRO A 117 -3.14 21.42 -2.66
N GLN A 118 -4.25 20.68 -2.59
CA GLN A 118 -5.57 21.27 -2.42
C GLN A 118 -5.72 21.79 -0.98
N PRO A 119 -6.58 22.80 -0.75
CA PRO A 119 -6.84 23.29 0.60
C PRO A 119 -7.44 22.18 1.48
N LEU A 120 -7.27 22.33 2.80
CA LEU A 120 -7.93 21.46 3.77
C LEU A 120 -9.44 21.73 3.78
N PRO A 121 -10.28 20.72 4.08
CA PRO A 121 -11.71 20.94 4.28
C PRO A 121 -11.98 21.99 5.36
N SER A 122 -12.92 22.89 5.09
CA SER A 122 -13.28 24.00 6.00
C SER A 122 -14.72 23.87 6.49
N THR A 123 -15.15 22.65 6.80
CA THR A 123 -16.45 22.39 7.42
C THR A 123 -16.36 22.64 8.93
N PRO A 124 -17.49 22.91 9.62
CA PRO A 124 -17.46 23.14 11.07
C PRO A 124 -16.84 21.98 11.88
N LEU A 125 -16.98 20.73 11.42
CA LEU A 125 -16.40 19.57 12.09
C LEU A 125 -14.90 19.44 11.79
N ALA A 126 -14.48 19.67 10.54
CA ALA A 126 -13.06 19.68 10.17
C ALA A 126 -12.29 20.78 10.93
N ASP A 127 -12.85 21.99 11.03
CA ASP A 127 -12.26 23.10 11.77
C ASP A 127 -12.05 22.76 13.25
N LYS A 128 -13.05 22.12 13.88
CA LYS A 128 -12.93 21.67 15.28
C LYS A 128 -11.89 20.55 15.44
N ALA A 129 -11.82 19.63 14.49
CA ALA A 129 -10.87 18.52 14.54
C ALA A 129 -9.43 19.03 14.42
N ILE A 130 -9.15 19.93 13.49
CA ILE A 130 -7.82 20.52 13.35
C ILE A 130 -7.48 21.45 14.51
N GLU A 131 -8.45 22.16 15.09
CA GLU A 131 -8.24 22.94 16.33
C GLU A 131 -7.87 22.02 17.50
N LEU A 132 -8.59 20.90 17.67
CA LEU A 132 -8.27 19.90 18.69
C LEU A 132 -6.84 19.39 18.50
N ALA A 133 -6.52 18.88 17.31
CA ALA A 133 -5.20 18.34 16.98
C ALA A 133 -4.10 19.38 17.20
N THR A 134 -4.32 20.63 16.81
CA THR A 134 -3.37 21.74 17.00
C THR A 134 -3.08 22.02 18.48
N ARG A 135 -4.09 21.89 19.35
CA ARG A 135 -3.95 22.17 20.78
C ARG A 135 -3.29 21.02 21.55
N THR A 136 -3.38 19.78 21.06
CA THR A 136 -3.06 18.59 21.85
C THR A 136 -1.87 17.79 21.31
N LEU A 137 -1.65 17.78 19.99
CA LEU A 137 -0.55 17.06 19.38
C LEU A 137 0.75 17.85 19.43
N LYS A 138 1.86 17.12 19.50
CA LYS A 138 3.19 17.70 19.24
C LYS A 138 3.27 18.17 17.77
N PRO A 139 4.03 19.23 17.46
CA PRO A 139 4.07 19.79 16.11
C PRO A 139 4.42 18.79 14.99
N HIS A 140 5.30 17.83 15.25
CA HIS A 140 5.65 16.81 14.25
C HIS A 140 4.49 15.84 13.96
N LEU A 141 3.64 15.54 14.94
CA LEU A 141 2.45 14.68 14.80
C LEU A 141 1.33 15.41 14.06
N LEU A 142 1.08 16.69 14.41
CA LEU A 142 0.12 17.53 13.70
C LEU A 142 0.50 17.64 12.22
N ASN A 143 1.77 17.98 11.95
CA ASN A 143 2.23 18.10 10.58
C ASN A 143 2.17 16.75 9.85
N HIS A 144 2.54 15.64 10.49
CA HIS A 144 2.38 14.28 9.93
C HIS A 144 0.93 14.00 9.52
N SER A 145 -0.01 14.29 10.41
CA SER A 145 -1.45 14.10 10.19
C SER A 145 -1.96 14.90 8.98
N VAL A 146 -1.59 16.18 8.88
CA VAL A 146 -1.97 17.02 7.73
C VAL A 146 -1.29 16.58 6.44
N ARG A 147 -0.01 16.18 6.48
CA ARG A 147 0.67 15.62 5.31
C ARG A 147 0.01 14.33 4.83
N GLY A 148 -0.38 13.45 5.75
CA GLY A 148 -1.11 12.23 5.42
C GLY A 148 -2.37 12.50 4.61
N PHE A 149 -3.15 13.52 4.99
CA PHE A 149 -4.31 13.96 4.21
C PHE A 149 -3.93 14.45 2.80
N LEU A 150 -2.94 15.35 2.70
CA LEU A 150 -2.51 15.91 1.41
C LEU A 150 -1.92 14.85 0.48
N PHE A 151 -1.22 13.86 1.02
CA PHE A 151 -0.71 12.71 0.26
C PHE A 151 -1.84 11.78 -0.16
N GLY A 152 -2.84 11.58 0.69
CA GLY A 152 -4.05 10.87 0.31
C GLY A 152 -4.82 11.56 -0.82
N GLN A 153 -4.88 12.89 -0.87
CA GLN A 153 -5.48 13.61 -2.01
C GLN A 153 -4.71 13.32 -3.32
N ALA A 154 -3.39 13.25 -3.26
CA ALA A 154 -2.57 12.87 -4.41
C ALA A 154 -2.81 11.42 -4.84
N VAL A 155 -2.99 10.50 -3.87
CA VAL A 155 -3.39 9.10 -4.12
C VAL A 155 -4.75 9.04 -4.81
N ALA A 156 -5.77 9.73 -4.29
CA ALA A 156 -7.11 9.77 -4.87
C ALA A 156 -7.08 10.28 -6.31
N SER A 157 -6.35 11.38 -6.55
CA SER A 157 -6.16 11.96 -7.88
C SER A 157 -5.49 10.98 -8.85
N ARG A 158 -4.45 10.26 -8.42
CA ARG A 158 -3.77 9.22 -9.21
C ARG A 158 -4.70 8.09 -9.61
N GLU A 159 -5.65 7.73 -8.74
CA GLU A 159 -6.66 6.69 -8.98
C GLU A 159 -7.91 7.22 -9.72
N GLY A 160 -7.94 8.51 -10.08
CA GLY A 160 -9.06 9.16 -10.76
C GLY A 160 -10.30 9.35 -9.89
N LEU A 161 -10.15 9.29 -8.56
CA LEU A 161 -11.23 9.45 -7.58
C LEU A 161 -11.41 10.92 -7.21
N ARG A 162 -12.67 11.34 -7.09
CA ARG A 162 -13.04 12.72 -6.79
C ARG A 162 -13.70 12.82 -5.41
N PRO A 163 -13.37 13.86 -4.62
CA PRO A 163 -14.05 14.13 -3.36
C PRO A 163 -15.53 14.38 -3.59
N ASP A 164 -16.36 13.98 -2.62
CA ASP A 164 -17.83 14.08 -2.58
C ASP A 164 -18.57 13.37 -3.73
N THR A 165 -17.85 12.64 -4.58
CA THR A 165 -18.41 11.75 -5.59
C THR A 165 -18.02 10.30 -5.35
N ASP A 166 -16.72 10.06 -5.16
CA ASP A 166 -16.16 8.72 -5.03
C ASP A 166 -15.77 8.40 -3.57
N TYR A 167 -15.50 9.43 -2.78
CA TYR A 167 -15.22 9.33 -1.34
C TYR A 167 -15.66 10.60 -0.59
N ASP A 168 -15.99 10.45 0.69
CA ASP A 168 -16.29 11.56 1.60
C ASP A 168 -14.96 12.20 2.07
N GLU A 169 -14.70 13.43 1.65
CA GLU A 169 -13.43 14.11 1.92
C GLU A 169 -13.31 14.56 3.39
N GLU A 170 -14.41 14.98 4.01
CA GLU A 170 -14.44 15.34 5.43
C GLU A 170 -14.08 14.12 6.29
N THR A 171 -14.64 12.95 5.98
CA THR A 171 -14.32 11.69 6.67
C THR A 171 -12.87 11.30 6.50
N MET A 172 -12.32 11.40 5.29
CA MET A 172 -10.90 11.15 5.03
C MET A 172 -10.01 12.09 5.86
N PHE A 173 -10.36 13.38 5.90
CA PHE A 173 -9.66 14.39 6.69
C PHE A 173 -9.71 14.09 8.19
N LEU A 174 -10.87 13.73 8.72
CA LEU A 174 -11.05 13.37 10.13
C LEU A 174 -10.19 12.16 10.52
N ILE A 175 -10.10 11.14 9.66
CA ILE A 175 -9.20 10.00 9.87
C ILE A 175 -7.76 10.50 9.98
N CYS A 176 -7.29 11.25 8.98
CA CYS A 176 -5.90 11.73 8.95
C CYS A 176 -5.56 12.62 10.14
N VAL A 177 -6.42 13.57 10.51
CA VAL A 177 -6.14 14.55 11.57
C VAL A 177 -6.22 13.95 12.97
N LEU A 178 -7.01 12.89 13.16
CA LEU A 178 -7.24 12.30 14.48
C LEU A 178 -6.49 10.98 14.70
N HIS A 179 -5.89 10.35 13.68
CA HIS A 179 -5.31 9.00 13.84
C HIS A 179 -4.24 8.88 14.93
N ASP A 180 -3.46 9.94 15.13
CA ASP A 180 -2.39 10.00 16.13
C ASP A 180 -2.83 10.62 17.47
N ILE A 181 -4.13 10.90 17.67
CA ILE A 181 -4.62 11.55 18.90
C ILE A 181 -4.32 10.72 20.15
N GLY A 182 -4.21 9.39 20.03
CA GLY A 182 -3.80 8.49 21.11
C GLY A 182 -2.36 8.69 21.59
N LEU A 183 -1.53 9.45 20.85
CA LEU A 183 -0.19 9.89 21.28
C LEU A 183 -0.23 11.22 22.07
N ALA A 184 -1.40 11.86 22.18
CA ALA A 184 -1.60 13.03 23.04
C ALA A 184 -2.01 12.60 24.45
N GLU A 185 -1.70 13.44 25.44
CA GLU A 185 -2.01 13.16 26.84
C GLU A 185 -3.51 12.98 27.12
N ILE A 186 -4.35 13.70 26.37
CA ILE A 186 -5.82 13.64 26.49
C ILE A 186 -6.42 12.28 26.13
N ALA A 187 -5.69 11.45 25.38
CA ALA A 187 -6.10 10.12 24.94
C ALA A 187 -5.01 9.07 25.25
N ASN A 188 -4.18 9.31 26.28
CA ASN A 188 -3.11 8.41 26.69
C ASN A 188 -3.61 7.36 27.69
N GLY A 189 -4.46 6.43 27.22
CA GLY A 189 -5.02 5.33 28.03
C GLY A 189 -4.06 4.15 28.24
N ASP A 190 -4.65 2.99 28.55
CA ASP A 190 -3.94 1.73 28.84
C ASP A 190 -3.86 0.76 27.66
N GLN A 191 -4.29 1.18 26.46
CA GLN A 191 -4.33 0.37 25.24
C GLN A 191 -3.28 0.86 24.22
N PRO A 192 -3.02 0.12 23.14
CA PRO A 192 -2.23 0.66 22.03
C PRO A 192 -2.78 2.02 21.57
N PHE A 193 -1.88 2.93 21.17
CA PHE A 193 -2.27 4.32 20.87
C PHE A 193 -3.29 4.40 19.72
N GLU A 194 -3.28 3.41 18.83
CA GLU A 194 -4.24 3.29 17.74
C GLU A 194 -5.67 3.12 18.27
N ILE A 195 -5.84 2.32 19.34
CA ILE A 195 -7.15 2.03 19.93
C ILE A 195 -7.62 3.20 20.81
N ASP A 196 -6.75 3.68 21.70
CA ASP A 196 -7.10 4.85 22.53
C ASP A 196 -7.41 6.08 21.66
N GLY A 197 -6.69 6.24 20.54
CA GLY A 197 -6.96 7.29 19.57
C GLY A 197 -8.28 7.10 18.84
N ALA A 198 -8.61 5.88 18.42
CA ALA A 198 -9.88 5.56 17.78
C ALA A 198 -11.07 5.82 18.72
N ASP A 199 -10.99 5.35 19.96
CA ASP A 199 -12.03 5.55 20.99
C ASP A 199 -12.25 7.05 21.24
N TYR A 200 -11.17 7.82 21.38
CA TYR A 200 -11.26 9.27 21.55
C TYR A 200 -11.87 9.96 20.32
N ALA A 201 -11.46 9.56 19.11
CA ALA A 201 -11.98 10.13 17.88
C ALA A 201 -13.48 9.87 17.71
N ALA A 202 -13.95 8.66 18.03
CA ALA A 202 -15.38 8.33 18.00
C ALA A 202 -16.17 9.22 18.97
N GLN A 203 -15.72 9.33 20.22
CA GLN A 203 -16.35 10.22 21.21
C GLN A 203 -16.36 11.67 20.74
N PHE A 204 -15.25 12.16 20.17
CA PHE A 204 -15.16 13.51 19.63
C PHE A 204 -16.16 13.75 18.50
N LEU A 205 -16.37 12.78 17.60
CA LEU A 205 -17.36 12.88 16.53
C LEU A 205 -18.80 12.91 17.08
N GLU A 206 -19.11 12.01 18.01
CA GLU A 206 -20.43 11.92 18.66
C GLU A 206 -20.77 13.19 19.43
N ASP A 207 -19.83 13.72 20.21
CA ASP A 207 -19.97 14.98 20.96
C ASP A 207 -20.21 16.19 20.03
N ASN A 208 -19.78 16.08 18.77
CA ASN A 208 -20.00 17.09 17.74
C ASN A 208 -21.21 16.78 16.83
N GLY A 209 -22.05 15.82 17.21
CA GLY A 209 -23.35 15.57 16.60
C GLY A 209 -23.33 14.63 15.40
N VAL A 210 -22.23 13.92 15.14
CA VAL A 210 -22.21 12.85 14.14
C VAL A 210 -22.99 11.65 14.67
N THR A 211 -24.00 11.22 13.93
CA THR A 211 -24.94 10.13 14.34
C THR A 211 -25.07 9.05 13.27
N ASP A 212 -24.21 9.10 12.25
CA ASP A 212 -24.20 8.18 11.11
C ASP A 212 -22.98 7.24 11.16
N THR A 213 -22.81 6.43 10.12
CA THR A 213 -21.75 5.42 10.02
C THR A 213 -20.33 6.00 9.94
N ARG A 214 -20.16 7.33 9.88
CA ARG A 214 -18.84 7.95 9.88
C ARG A 214 -18.10 7.74 11.20
N VAL A 215 -18.81 7.66 12.33
CA VAL A 215 -18.18 7.33 13.62
C VAL A 215 -17.45 6.00 13.52
N ASP A 216 -18.14 4.95 13.10
CA ASP A 216 -17.55 3.62 12.91
C ASP A 216 -16.46 3.60 11.83
N THR A 217 -16.67 4.35 10.73
CA THR A 217 -15.69 4.41 9.63
C THR A 217 -14.38 5.06 10.06
N VAL A 218 -14.46 6.14 10.85
CA VAL A 218 -13.30 6.83 11.41
C VAL A 218 -12.64 5.95 12.46
N TRP A 219 -13.41 5.36 13.37
CA TRP A 219 -12.89 4.46 14.41
C TRP A 219 -12.14 3.27 13.78
N ASP A 220 -12.75 2.54 12.84
CA ASP A 220 -12.14 1.39 12.17
C ASP A 220 -10.82 1.76 11.47
N ALA A 221 -10.81 2.91 10.79
CA ALA A 221 -9.65 3.40 10.06
C ALA A 221 -8.51 3.83 10.99
N ILE A 222 -8.83 4.45 12.13
CA ILE A 222 -7.80 4.82 13.11
C ILE A 222 -7.31 3.57 13.85
N ALA A 223 -8.20 2.70 14.32
CA ALA A 223 -7.83 1.52 15.10
C ALA A 223 -6.87 0.57 14.36
N SER A 224 -6.94 0.53 13.02
CA SER A 224 -6.10 -0.38 12.22
C SER A 224 -5.09 0.32 11.29
N HIS A 225 -4.87 1.64 11.41
CA HIS A 225 -4.04 2.39 10.43
C HIS A 225 -2.59 1.91 10.34
N THR A 226 -2.06 1.30 11.41
CA THR A 226 -0.71 0.71 11.45
C THR A 226 -0.64 -0.68 10.83
N SER A 227 -1.78 -1.30 10.51
CA SER A 227 -1.84 -2.64 9.91
C SER A 227 -1.48 -2.59 8.42
N GLY A 228 -0.19 -2.67 8.11
CA GLY A 228 0.33 -2.83 6.75
C GLY A 228 0.55 -1.54 5.95
N PHE A 229 0.36 -0.36 6.57
CA PHE A 229 0.60 0.96 5.97
C PHE A 229 0.11 1.07 4.51
N THR A 230 1.00 1.31 3.54
CA THR A 230 0.73 1.55 2.11
C THR A 230 0.28 0.33 1.29
N ASP A 231 0.16 -0.85 1.89
CA ASP A 231 -0.29 -2.06 1.18
C ASP A 231 -1.27 -2.90 2.02
N SER A 232 -1.96 -2.24 2.96
CA SER A 232 -2.85 -2.94 3.87
C SER A 232 -3.95 -3.70 3.13
N PRO A 233 -4.01 -5.05 3.25
CA PRO A 233 -5.09 -5.83 2.66
C PRO A 233 -6.43 -5.59 3.35
N VAL A 234 -6.44 -4.95 4.53
CA VAL A 234 -7.65 -4.63 5.30
C VAL A 234 -8.45 -3.55 4.59
N TYR A 235 -7.77 -2.47 4.19
CA TYR A 235 -8.45 -1.26 3.72
C TYR A 235 -8.86 -1.32 2.26
N ARG A 236 -7.99 -1.78 1.36
CA ARG A 236 -8.30 -1.80 -0.09
C ARG A 236 -9.37 -2.81 -0.51
N ARG A 237 -9.78 -3.74 0.36
CA ARG A 237 -10.71 -4.82 -0.02
C ARG A 237 -12.18 -4.53 0.27
N ARG A 238 -12.49 -4.00 1.46
CA ARG A 238 -13.87 -3.93 1.98
C ARG A 238 -14.22 -2.62 2.69
N ARG A 239 -13.30 -1.66 2.76
CA ARG A 239 -13.53 -0.40 3.47
C ARG A 239 -13.94 0.73 2.51
N PRO A 240 -14.68 1.74 2.99
CA PRO A 240 -15.00 2.92 2.19
C PRO A 240 -13.74 3.57 1.63
N ALA A 241 -13.89 4.26 0.49
CA ALA A 241 -12.76 4.87 -0.19
C ALA A 241 -11.99 5.86 0.70
N ALA A 242 -12.71 6.67 1.48
CA ALA A 242 -12.11 7.60 2.44
C ALA A 242 -11.13 6.93 3.41
N SER A 243 -11.44 5.72 3.89
CA SER A 243 -10.58 5.00 4.85
C SER A 243 -9.26 4.57 4.24
N TRP A 244 -9.30 3.90 3.07
CA TRP A 244 -8.07 3.38 2.49
C TRP A 244 -7.21 4.49 1.88
N ILE A 245 -7.82 5.56 1.35
CA ILE A 245 -7.08 6.72 0.84
C ILE A 245 -6.35 7.43 1.99
N ALA A 246 -7.02 7.63 3.13
CA ALA A 246 -6.41 8.22 4.32
C ALA A 246 -5.20 7.40 4.81
N VAL A 247 -5.37 6.09 4.98
CA VAL A 247 -4.31 5.20 5.49
C VAL A 247 -3.14 5.11 4.51
N GLU A 248 -3.40 5.09 3.20
CA GLU A 248 -2.34 5.13 2.19
C GLU A 248 -1.52 6.43 2.30
N GLY A 249 -2.19 7.58 2.39
CA GLY A 249 -1.52 8.87 2.54
C GLY A 249 -0.68 8.97 3.82
N ILE A 250 -1.21 8.50 4.95
CA ILE A 250 -0.47 8.37 6.21
C ILE A 250 0.75 7.47 6.02
N GLY A 251 0.57 6.30 5.40
CA GLY A 251 1.62 5.34 5.13
C GLY A 251 2.75 5.90 4.26
N ILE A 252 2.43 6.68 3.23
CA ILE A 252 3.43 7.36 2.38
C ILE A 252 4.30 8.29 3.24
N ASP A 253 3.72 9.02 4.20
CA ASP A 253 4.49 9.92 5.05
C ASP A 253 5.39 9.20 6.07
N VAL A 254 5.11 7.93 6.37
CA VAL A 254 5.88 7.07 7.28
C VAL A 254 6.99 6.32 6.55
N GLY A 255 6.63 5.51 5.54
CA GLY A 255 7.49 4.52 4.90
C GLY A 255 7.63 4.65 3.39
N GLY A 256 6.87 5.56 2.76
CA GLY A 256 6.99 5.87 1.35
C GLY A 256 8.10 6.88 1.04
N GLY A 257 8.06 7.44 -0.16
CA GLY A 257 9.00 8.44 -0.63
C GLY A 257 8.41 9.40 -1.67
N PRO A 258 9.20 10.42 -2.10
CA PRO A 258 8.73 11.42 -3.05
C PRO A 258 8.25 10.84 -4.39
N SER A 259 8.74 9.66 -4.79
CA SER A 259 8.31 8.96 -6.01
C SER A 259 6.89 8.43 -5.97
N ASP A 260 6.29 8.31 -4.78
CA ASP A 260 4.90 7.88 -4.62
C ASP A 260 3.91 9.02 -4.89
N LEU A 261 4.43 10.25 -5.04
CA LEU A 261 3.70 11.48 -5.21
C LEU A 261 4.07 12.16 -6.55
N PRO A 262 3.25 13.09 -7.04
CA PRO A 262 3.61 13.91 -8.19
C PRO A 262 4.93 14.66 -7.97
N SER A 263 5.67 14.89 -9.05
CA SER A 263 6.99 15.54 -8.99
C SER A 263 6.91 16.90 -8.28
N GLY A 264 7.74 17.10 -7.26
CA GLY A 264 7.78 18.33 -6.45
C GLY A 264 6.61 18.51 -5.47
N TYR A 265 5.65 17.58 -5.40
CA TYR A 265 4.51 17.67 -4.47
C TYR A 265 4.96 17.60 -3.00
N ALA A 266 5.81 16.61 -2.69
CA ALA A 266 6.35 16.44 -1.34
C ALA A 266 7.09 17.69 -0.86
N ASP A 267 7.88 18.33 -1.73
CA ASP A 267 8.64 19.54 -1.38
C ASP A 267 7.72 20.72 -1.06
N GLN A 268 6.64 20.91 -1.84
CA GLN A 268 5.63 21.94 -1.57
C GLN A 268 4.93 21.70 -0.24
N VAL A 269 4.48 20.46 0.00
CA VAL A 269 3.82 20.07 1.25
C VAL A 269 4.76 20.25 2.45
N HIS A 270 6.02 19.84 2.34
CA HIS A 270 7.01 19.98 3.41
C HIS A 270 7.42 21.44 3.68
N ALA A 271 7.31 22.33 2.70
CA ALA A 271 7.56 23.76 2.91
C ALA A 271 6.52 24.40 3.85
N THR A 272 5.26 23.94 3.79
CA THR A 272 4.17 24.40 4.67
C THR A 272 4.08 23.59 5.96
N TYR A 273 4.24 22.27 5.88
CA TYR A 273 4.11 21.32 6.99
C TYR A 273 5.42 20.54 7.19
N PRO A 274 6.47 21.17 7.77
CA PRO A 274 7.78 20.56 7.88
C PRO A 274 7.74 19.25 8.67
N ARG A 275 8.63 18.31 8.29
CA ARG A 275 8.69 16.97 8.90
C ARG A 275 9.09 16.99 10.38
N LEU A 276 9.89 17.97 10.80
CA LEU A 276 10.32 18.16 12.20
C LEU A 276 10.88 16.87 12.84
N GLY A 277 11.79 16.19 12.13
CA GLY A 277 12.34 14.87 12.53
C GLY A 277 11.63 13.68 11.89
N GLY A 278 10.45 13.89 11.30
CA GLY A 278 9.71 12.92 10.51
C GLY A 278 9.42 11.64 11.27
N THR A 279 9.49 10.50 10.58
CA THR A 279 9.22 9.17 11.14
C THR A 279 10.03 8.87 12.40
N ARG A 280 11.27 9.39 12.53
CA ARG A 280 12.07 9.20 13.75
C ARG A 280 11.44 9.88 14.98
N ALA A 281 10.91 11.09 14.82
CA ALA A 281 10.25 11.82 15.89
C ALA A 281 8.89 11.19 16.27
N LEU A 282 8.16 10.67 15.28
CA LEU A 282 6.98 9.83 15.48
C LEU A 282 7.34 8.58 16.30
N THR A 283 8.34 7.81 15.87
CA THR A 283 8.83 6.62 16.58
C THR A 283 9.20 6.93 18.02
N THR A 284 9.92 8.03 18.28
CA THR A 284 10.26 8.44 19.65
C THR A 284 9.02 8.75 20.50
N SER A 285 7.94 9.28 19.90
CA SER A 285 6.70 9.56 20.64
C SER A 285 5.99 8.27 21.05
N ILE A 286 5.89 7.31 20.12
CA ILE A 286 5.34 5.98 20.37
C ILE A 286 6.19 5.23 21.43
N GLU A 287 7.51 5.21 21.24
CA GLU A 287 8.49 4.61 22.15
C GLU A 287 8.37 5.18 23.57
N THR A 288 8.29 6.50 23.71
CA THR A 288 8.19 7.15 25.03
C THR A 288 6.95 6.69 25.79
N GLN A 289 5.81 6.64 25.10
CA GLN A 289 4.54 6.23 25.70
C GLN A 289 4.54 4.74 26.05
N ALA A 290 5.09 3.90 25.16
CA ALA A 290 5.22 2.46 25.34
C ALA A 290 6.14 2.09 26.51
N LEU A 291 7.26 2.80 26.69
CA LEU A 291 8.17 2.62 27.83
C LEU A 291 7.52 3.09 29.15
N ALA A 292 6.73 4.16 29.11
CA ALA A 292 6.01 4.66 30.28
C ALA A 292 4.87 3.72 30.72
N ASN A 293 4.20 3.08 29.75
CA ASN A 293 3.13 2.11 29.99
C ASN A 293 3.30 0.87 29.11
N PRO A 294 3.98 -0.19 29.59
CA PRO A 294 4.22 -1.41 28.82
C PRO A 294 2.95 -2.12 28.34
N ARG A 295 1.77 -1.85 28.91
CA ARG A 295 0.49 -2.42 28.44
C ARG A 295 0.15 -1.99 27.02
N LYS A 296 0.65 -0.83 26.58
CA LYS A 296 0.45 -0.30 25.22
C LYS A 296 1.33 -1.00 24.18
N ALA A 297 2.37 -1.69 24.64
CA ALA A 297 3.38 -2.37 23.82
C ALA A 297 3.13 -3.88 23.71
N TRP A 298 1.85 -4.28 23.58
CA TRP A 298 1.50 -5.69 23.43
C TRP A 298 2.18 -6.29 22.17
N PRO A 299 2.52 -7.60 22.16
CA PRO A 299 3.12 -8.22 21.00
C PRO A 299 2.28 -8.04 19.74
N ALA A 300 2.96 -7.88 18.60
CA ALA A 300 2.36 -7.62 17.28
C ALA A 300 1.63 -6.26 17.13
N THR A 301 1.80 -5.31 18.05
CA THR A 301 1.47 -3.89 17.82
C THR A 301 2.71 -3.14 17.34
N LEU A 302 2.52 -1.96 16.72
CA LEU A 302 3.64 -1.12 16.29
C LEU A 302 4.51 -0.69 17.48
N ALA A 303 3.89 -0.32 18.60
CA ALA A 303 4.58 0.03 19.83
C ALA A 303 5.38 -1.15 20.40
N GLY A 304 4.79 -2.35 20.40
CA GLY A 304 5.46 -3.58 20.82
C GLY A 304 6.71 -3.87 19.99
N GLU A 305 6.60 -3.78 18.65
CA GLU A 305 7.72 -3.99 17.74
C GLU A 305 8.84 -2.93 17.92
N ILE A 306 8.47 -1.66 18.07
CA ILE A 306 9.43 -0.58 18.32
C ILE A 306 10.22 -0.84 19.61
N VAL A 307 9.53 -1.20 20.70
CA VAL A 307 10.18 -1.52 21.98
C VAL A 307 11.07 -2.76 21.83
N HIS A 308 10.58 -3.82 21.18
CA HIS A 308 11.35 -5.04 20.97
C HIS A 308 12.67 -4.80 20.22
N GLN A 309 12.64 -3.99 19.15
CA GLN A 309 13.81 -3.69 18.34
C GLN A 309 14.83 -2.79 19.06
N ARG A 310 14.35 -1.83 19.86
CA ARG A 310 15.19 -0.74 20.41
C ARG A 310 15.61 -0.96 21.85
N HIS A 311 14.88 -1.82 22.56
CA HIS A 311 15.11 -2.19 23.94
C HIS A 311 15.15 -3.72 24.10
N PRO A 312 16.07 -4.43 23.42
CA PRO A 312 16.17 -5.89 23.52
C PRO A 312 16.50 -6.39 24.93
N GLU A 313 16.95 -5.51 25.82
CA GLU A 313 17.14 -5.78 27.24
C GLU A 313 15.84 -5.89 28.06
N LEU A 314 14.73 -5.33 27.56
CA LEU A 314 13.44 -5.36 28.24
C LEU A 314 12.70 -6.68 27.96
N PRO A 315 11.92 -7.21 28.93
CA PRO A 315 11.07 -8.36 28.68
C PRO A 315 10.07 -8.07 27.56
N TYR A 316 10.09 -8.90 26.52
CA TYR A 316 9.11 -8.87 25.43
C TYR A 316 8.34 -10.18 25.43
N MET A 317 7.01 -10.09 25.42
CA MET A 317 6.15 -11.28 25.33
C MET A 317 6.24 -11.84 23.90
N THR A 318 6.78 -13.03 23.74
CA THR A 318 6.84 -13.72 22.45
C THR A 318 5.59 -14.57 22.24
N TRP A 319 5.35 -14.99 20.99
CA TRP A 319 4.31 -15.97 20.70
C TRP A 319 4.50 -17.26 21.52
N ASP A 320 5.74 -17.77 21.59
CA ASP A 320 6.06 -18.96 22.39
C ASP A 320 5.75 -18.73 23.88
N SER A 321 6.03 -17.55 24.43
CA SER A 321 5.68 -17.25 25.82
C SER A 321 4.17 -17.22 26.07
N ILE A 322 3.36 -16.85 25.06
CA ILE A 322 1.90 -16.89 25.14
C ILE A 322 1.42 -18.34 25.15
N ILE A 323 2.01 -19.20 24.32
CA ILE A 323 1.72 -20.65 24.30
C ILE A 323 2.14 -21.28 25.63
N GLU A 324 3.35 -21.02 26.12
CA GLU A 324 3.85 -21.58 27.37
C GLU A 324 3.03 -21.13 28.59
N ALA A 325 2.50 -19.91 28.57
CA ALA A 325 1.61 -19.39 29.60
C ALA A 325 0.15 -19.89 29.45
N SER A 326 -0.19 -20.51 28.31
CA SER A 326 -1.53 -21.02 28.06
C SER A 326 -1.82 -22.23 28.97
N GLY A 327 -3.02 -22.23 29.54
CA GLY A 327 -3.49 -23.35 30.37
C GLY A 327 -3.99 -24.56 29.56
N TRP A 328 -3.86 -24.53 28.23
CA TRP A 328 -4.42 -25.56 27.35
C TRP A 328 -3.63 -26.89 27.35
N GLN A 329 -2.43 -26.93 27.96
CA GLN A 329 -1.55 -28.11 28.03
C GLN A 329 -1.19 -28.68 26.64
N ASP A 330 -1.03 -27.80 25.66
CA ASP A 330 -0.65 -28.09 24.28
C ASP A 330 0.85 -28.40 24.08
#